data_AF-D6ZJ68-F1
#
_entry.id   AF-D6ZJ68-F1
#
_cell.length_a   1.000
_cell.length_b   1.000
_cell.length_c   1.000
_cell.angle_alpha   90.00
_cell.angle_beta   90.00
_cell.angle_gamma   90.00
#
_symmetry.space_group_name_H-M   'P 1'
#
loop_
_entity.id
_entity.type
_entity.pdbx_description
1 polymer ?
#
loop_
_entity_poly.entity_id
_entity_poly.type
_entity_poly.pdbx_seq_one_letter_code
_entity_poly.pdbx_strand_id
1 'polypeptide(L)'
;MVMPAEAPNLFFFEVGQWWDFAMLFLVIAVLAALAWLAIRFKWAAIALFIVVPVLLTIFWWPHSIPGTQSEGWFAIAKQYSALAGSLCLVALQYFPKLRRNRFYLLIPPIILSINILEAVIRDFQCYSLHGNVNNGMWVWGGPWNIMNGIAGILNLLMIAGWTGIYVSKTNRHIIWTDLTIGWIIAYDLWNVAYCYNCLSDRAWYSGVALLLSCTIPAFMTMGRGAWIQYRAYTLTFWSAFVLSFPHFTQDSMFTHVASQNHAALFLLSFLALAANAGLAVYHVWKIVKTKRNPFKTELYTDLPQNVKIIRRTATDEVKSRIAARLGKTPQELGYLD
;
A
#
# COMPACT_ATOMS: atom_id res chain seq x y z
N MET A 1 25.45 1.25 20.35
CA MET A 1 24.92 1.57 19.00
C MET A 1 25.48 2.92 18.64
N VAL A 2 26.31 2.97 17.59
CA VAL A 2 26.80 4.22 16.99
C VAL A 2 25.60 4.98 16.42
N MET A 3 25.60 6.31 16.51
CA MET A 3 24.54 7.12 15.90
C MET A 3 24.50 6.78 14.40
N PRO A 4 23.33 6.54 13.78
CA PRO A 4 23.27 6.30 12.33
C PRO A 4 24.00 7.39 11.54
N ALA A 5 23.99 8.64 12.03
CA ALA A 5 24.69 9.78 11.46
C ALA A 5 26.24 9.68 11.42
N GLU A 6 26.86 8.79 12.20
CA GLU A 6 28.32 8.63 12.30
C GLU A 6 28.87 7.46 11.45
N ALA A 7 28.00 6.66 10.82
CA ALA A 7 28.38 5.62 9.87
C ALA A 7 28.69 6.23 8.48
N PRO A 8 29.49 5.57 7.62
CA PRO A 8 29.68 6.00 6.23
C PRO A 8 28.36 5.87 5.46
N ASN A 9 27.62 6.96 5.39
CA ASN A 9 26.29 7.01 4.78
C ASN A 9 26.32 7.59 3.37
N LEU A 10 25.52 7.02 2.48
CA LEU A 10 25.04 7.70 1.28
C LEU A 10 23.91 8.67 1.65
N PHE A 11 23.43 9.44 0.67
CA PHE A 11 22.42 10.48 0.92
C PHE A 11 21.16 9.93 1.59
N PHE A 12 20.67 8.74 1.20
CA PHE A 12 19.45 8.13 1.73
C PHE A 12 19.68 6.89 2.63
N PHE A 13 20.72 6.10 2.43
CA PHE A 13 20.95 4.89 3.22
C PHE A 13 22.44 4.75 3.48
N GLU A 14 22.83 3.85 4.39
CA GLU A 14 24.25 3.52 4.55
C GLU A 14 24.86 2.93 3.26
N VAL A 15 26.19 2.82 3.18
CA VAL A 15 26.82 2.17 2.02
C VAL A 15 26.53 0.66 2.08
N GLY A 16 25.57 0.21 1.28
CA GLY A 16 25.16 -1.19 1.19
C GLY A 16 26.13 -2.05 0.39
N GLN A 17 26.16 -3.33 0.72
CA GLN A 17 26.92 -4.35 0.00
C GLN A 17 26.05 -5.01 -1.07
N TRP A 18 26.65 -5.74 -2.01
CA TRP A 18 25.90 -6.32 -3.13
C TRP A 18 24.79 -7.30 -2.68
N TRP A 19 24.96 -7.96 -1.53
CA TRP A 19 23.97 -8.86 -0.97
C TRP A 19 22.73 -8.14 -0.42
N ASP A 20 22.84 -6.89 0.02
CA ASP A 20 21.69 -6.11 0.50
C ASP A 20 20.72 -5.80 -0.64
N PHE A 21 21.26 -5.48 -1.81
CA PHE A 21 20.48 -5.29 -3.03
C PHE A 21 19.91 -6.62 -3.54
N ALA A 22 20.69 -7.70 -3.51
CA ALA A 22 20.20 -9.03 -3.90
C ALA A 22 19.04 -9.48 -3.02
N MET A 23 19.15 -9.28 -1.70
CA MET A 23 18.08 -9.58 -0.74
C MET A 23 16.86 -8.68 -0.95
N LEU A 24 17.04 -7.40 -1.25
CA LEU A 24 15.95 -6.49 -1.62
C LEU A 24 15.15 -7.04 -2.80
N PHE A 25 15.82 -7.42 -3.90
CA PHE A 25 15.17 -8.01 -5.06
C PHE A 25 14.47 -9.33 -4.75
N LEU A 26 15.08 -10.17 -3.91
CA LEU A 26 14.47 -11.42 -3.47
C LEU A 26 13.18 -11.17 -2.68
N VAL A 27 13.19 -10.23 -1.71
CA VAL A 27 12.01 -9.87 -0.93
C VAL A 27 10.89 -9.33 -1.84
N ILE A 28 11.22 -8.46 -2.81
CA ILE A 28 10.26 -7.96 -3.79
C ILE A 28 9.62 -9.11 -4.56
N ALA A 29 10.45 -10.01 -5.10
CA ALA A 29 9.99 -11.14 -5.91
C ALA A 29 9.12 -12.11 -5.10
N VAL A 30 9.55 -12.46 -3.88
CA VAL A 30 8.81 -13.37 -2.99
C VAL A 30 7.47 -12.76 -2.58
N LEU A 31 7.43 -11.50 -2.16
CA LEU A 31 6.18 -10.83 -1.78
C LEU A 31 5.20 -10.76 -2.96
N ALA A 32 5.68 -10.36 -4.15
CA ALA A 32 4.86 -10.29 -5.35
C ALA A 32 4.35 -11.68 -5.78
N ALA A 33 5.20 -12.72 -5.69
CA ALA A 33 4.84 -14.09 -6.02
C ALA A 33 3.83 -14.69 -5.04
N LEU A 34 4.02 -14.50 -3.72
CA LEU A 34 3.07 -14.92 -2.70
C LEU A 34 1.73 -14.23 -2.87
N ALA A 35 1.73 -12.92 -3.14
CA ALA A 35 0.52 -12.18 -3.42
C ALA A 35 -0.18 -12.78 -4.64
N TRP A 36 0.52 -12.92 -5.77
CA TRP A 36 -0.02 -13.53 -6.99
C TRP A 36 -0.59 -14.93 -6.76
N LEU A 37 0.12 -15.79 -6.02
CA LEU A 37 -0.33 -17.13 -5.65
C LEU A 37 -1.63 -17.09 -4.85
N ALA A 38 -1.72 -16.19 -3.87
CA ALA A 38 -2.91 -16.00 -3.05
C ALA A 38 -4.11 -15.47 -3.86
N ILE A 39 -3.88 -14.64 -4.89
CA ILE A 39 -4.97 -14.22 -5.81
C ILE A 39 -5.46 -15.41 -6.63
N ARG A 40 -4.53 -16.24 -7.11
CA ARG A 40 -4.83 -17.28 -8.11
C ARG A 40 -5.49 -18.51 -7.50
N PHE A 41 -5.05 -18.92 -6.30
CA PHE A 41 -5.42 -20.20 -5.71
C PHE A 41 -6.14 -20.04 -4.38
N LYS A 42 -7.34 -20.64 -4.28
CA LYS A 42 -8.15 -20.61 -3.05
C LYS A 42 -7.45 -21.25 -1.86
N TRP A 43 -6.79 -22.38 -2.08
CA TRP A 43 -6.05 -23.07 -1.01
C TRP A 43 -4.89 -22.19 -0.50
N ALA A 44 -4.20 -21.46 -1.39
CA ALA A 44 -3.13 -20.56 -1.02
C ALA A 44 -3.66 -19.37 -0.21
N ALA A 45 -4.79 -18.77 -0.61
CA ALA A 45 -5.45 -17.72 0.18
C ALA A 45 -5.84 -18.19 1.59
N ILE A 46 -6.41 -19.40 1.72
CA ILE A 46 -6.76 -19.98 3.03
C ILE A 46 -5.49 -20.25 3.86
N ALA A 47 -4.47 -20.85 3.25
CA ALA A 47 -3.21 -21.14 3.93
C ALA A 47 -2.54 -19.85 4.44
N LEU A 48 -2.38 -18.85 3.56
CA LEU A 48 -1.61 -17.63 3.84
C LEU A 48 -2.35 -16.60 4.71
N PHE A 49 -3.68 -16.54 4.65
CA PHE A 49 -4.46 -15.55 5.41
C PHE A 49 -5.24 -16.14 6.61
N ILE A 50 -5.25 -17.46 6.80
CA ILE A 50 -5.95 -18.08 7.93
C ILE A 50 -5.01 -19.01 8.68
N VAL A 51 -4.54 -20.08 8.02
CA VAL A 51 -3.78 -21.14 8.69
C VAL A 51 -2.46 -20.61 9.24
N VAL A 52 -1.65 -19.98 8.38
CA VAL A 52 -0.33 -19.45 8.75
C VAL A 52 -0.44 -18.38 9.85
N PRO A 53 -1.28 -17.33 9.73
CA PRO A 53 -1.44 -16.34 10.80
C PRO A 53 -1.88 -16.94 12.14
N VAL A 54 -2.78 -17.92 12.15
CA VAL A 54 -3.21 -18.61 13.39
C VAL A 54 -2.06 -19.38 14.01
N LEU A 55 -1.32 -20.17 13.22
CA LEU A 55 -0.16 -20.91 13.71
C LEU A 55 0.94 -19.99 14.25
N LEU A 56 1.23 -18.89 13.54
CA LEU A 56 2.20 -17.90 13.99
C LEU A 56 1.76 -17.23 15.30
N THR A 57 0.48 -16.87 15.42
CA THR A 57 -0.08 -16.25 16.63
C THR A 57 0.05 -17.16 17.85
N ILE A 58 -0.24 -18.45 17.70
CA ILE A 58 -0.29 -19.38 18.83
C ILE A 58 1.11 -19.91 19.19
N PHE A 59 1.92 -20.26 18.19
CA PHE A 59 3.14 -21.04 18.41
C PHE A 59 4.45 -20.26 18.23
N TRP A 60 4.46 -19.13 17.52
CA TRP A 60 5.71 -18.48 17.13
C TRP A 60 5.88 -17.09 17.72
N TRP A 61 4.90 -16.20 17.53
CA TRP A 61 4.94 -14.81 18.00
C TRP A 61 5.12 -14.64 19.52
N PRO A 62 4.60 -15.53 20.39
CA PRO A 62 4.92 -15.48 21.82
C PRO A 62 6.42 -15.66 22.13
N HIS A 63 7.18 -16.26 21.21
CA HIS A 63 8.62 -16.49 21.36
C HIS A 63 9.47 -15.51 20.54
N SER A 64 9.01 -15.09 19.35
CA SER A 64 9.80 -14.26 18.44
C SER A 64 9.75 -12.76 18.75
N ILE A 65 8.68 -12.26 19.36
CA ILE A 65 8.45 -10.83 19.59
C ILE A 65 9.17 -10.26 20.84
N PRO A 66 9.14 -10.94 22.02
CA PRO A 66 9.66 -10.35 23.26
C PRO A 66 11.14 -9.93 23.15
N GLY A 67 11.48 -8.73 23.62
CA GLY A 67 12.85 -8.20 23.61
C GLY A 67 13.32 -7.61 22.27
N THR A 68 12.42 -7.42 21.29
CA THR A 68 12.77 -6.92 19.95
C THR A 68 12.14 -5.54 19.67
N GLN A 69 12.52 -4.86 18.58
CA GLN A 69 11.87 -3.60 18.19
C GLN A 69 10.43 -3.79 17.68
N SER A 70 10.00 -5.04 17.47
CA SER A 70 8.60 -5.38 17.16
C SER A 70 7.75 -5.55 18.43
N GLU A 71 8.36 -5.46 19.62
CA GLU A 71 7.67 -5.56 20.89
C GLU A 71 6.73 -4.37 21.09
N GLY A 72 5.47 -4.69 21.39
CA GLY A 72 4.42 -3.71 21.63
C GLY A 72 3.14 -3.97 20.84
N TRP A 73 2.05 -3.33 21.28
CA TRP A 73 0.73 -3.53 20.70
C TRP A 73 0.63 -3.07 19.24
N PHE A 74 1.44 -2.08 18.84
CA PHE A 74 1.33 -1.45 17.51
C PHE A 74 1.66 -2.40 16.36
N ALA A 75 2.73 -3.19 16.48
CA ALA A 75 3.13 -4.12 15.42
C ALA A 75 2.06 -5.23 15.23
N ILE A 76 1.49 -5.72 16.34
CA ILE A 76 0.40 -6.70 16.34
C ILE A 76 -0.88 -6.11 15.76
N ALA A 77 -1.27 -4.91 16.18
CA ALA A 77 -2.46 -4.23 15.67
C ALA A 77 -2.36 -3.99 14.15
N LYS A 78 -1.18 -3.57 13.67
CA LYS A 78 -0.92 -3.34 12.25
C LYS A 78 -1.02 -4.64 11.44
N GLN A 79 -0.52 -5.75 11.98
CA GLN A 79 -0.64 -7.07 11.35
C GLN A 79 -2.11 -7.51 11.20
N TYR A 80 -2.92 -7.39 12.25
CA TYR A 80 -4.32 -7.78 12.18
C TYR A 80 -5.18 -6.82 11.35
N SER A 81 -4.86 -5.53 11.34
CA SER A 81 -5.47 -4.54 10.44
C SER A 81 -5.21 -4.91 8.97
N ALA A 82 -3.95 -5.23 8.62
CA ALA A 82 -3.59 -5.69 7.29
C ALA A 82 -4.28 -7.01 6.92
N LEU A 83 -4.32 -7.97 7.87
CA LEU A 83 -4.99 -9.26 7.68
C LEU A 83 -6.49 -9.11 7.42
N ALA A 84 -7.17 -8.26 8.19
CA ALA A 84 -8.59 -7.96 8.01
C ALA A 84 -8.85 -7.32 6.63
N GLY A 85 -7.99 -6.41 6.20
CA GLY A 85 -8.02 -5.84 4.84
C GLY A 85 -7.90 -6.92 3.76
N SER A 86 -6.93 -7.82 3.90
CA SER A 86 -6.71 -8.93 2.98
C SER A 86 -7.90 -9.90 2.93
N LEU A 87 -8.43 -10.30 4.08
CA LEU A 87 -9.59 -11.19 4.18
C LEU A 87 -10.86 -10.57 3.60
N CYS A 88 -11.06 -9.26 3.78
CA CYS A 88 -12.17 -8.54 3.15
C CYS A 88 -12.11 -8.65 1.61
N LEU A 89 -10.92 -8.47 1.04
CA LEU A 89 -10.68 -8.62 -0.40
C LEU A 89 -10.82 -10.08 -0.86
N VAL A 90 -10.32 -11.05 -0.10
CA VAL A 90 -10.55 -12.48 -0.38
C VAL A 90 -12.05 -12.78 -0.42
N ALA A 91 -12.83 -12.29 0.54
CA ALA A 91 -14.28 -12.47 0.55
C ALA A 91 -14.95 -11.83 -0.69
N LEU A 92 -14.50 -10.65 -1.14
CA LEU A 92 -15.01 -10.03 -2.37
C LEU A 92 -14.73 -10.89 -3.62
N GLN A 93 -13.61 -11.61 -3.64
CA GLN A 93 -13.26 -12.56 -4.72
C GLN A 93 -14.12 -13.81 -4.72
N TYR A 94 -14.45 -14.38 -3.56
CA TYR A 94 -15.13 -15.68 -3.51
C TYR A 94 -16.65 -15.60 -3.36
N PHE A 95 -17.21 -14.47 -2.92
CA PHE A 95 -18.66 -14.32 -2.69
C PHE A 95 -19.28 -13.31 -3.67
N PRO A 96 -19.92 -13.75 -4.77
CA PRO A 96 -20.53 -12.87 -5.77
C PRO A 96 -21.60 -11.92 -5.20
N LYS A 97 -22.33 -12.37 -4.17
CA LYS A 97 -23.35 -11.55 -3.49
C LYS A 97 -22.76 -10.26 -2.89
N LEU A 98 -21.53 -10.32 -2.38
CA LEU A 98 -20.84 -9.15 -1.79
C LEU A 98 -20.48 -8.11 -2.85
N ARG A 99 -20.21 -8.54 -4.09
CA ARG A 99 -19.87 -7.66 -5.22
C ARG A 99 -21.04 -6.76 -5.67
N ARG A 100 -22.28 -7.12 -5.30
CA ARG A 100 -23.49 -6.33 -5.60
C ARG A 100 -23.95 -5.48 -4.41
N ASN A 101 -23.43 -5.75 -3.21
CA ASN A 101 -23.78 -5.01 -2.00
C ASN A 101 -23.00 -3.69 -1.93
N ARG A 102 -23.70 -2.56 -2.04
CA ARG A 102 -23.09 -1.22 -1.98
C ARG A 102 -22.38 -0.96 -0.66
N PHE A 103 -22.86 -1.51 0.46
CA PHE A 103 -22.23 -1.36 1.76
C PHE A 103 -20.91 -2.12 1.84
N TYR A 104 -20.82 -3.30 1.22
CA TYR A 104 -19.59 -4.08 1.22
C TYR A 104 -18.50 -3.45 0.34
N LEU A 105 -18.89 -2.81 -0.77
CA LEU A 105 -17.95 -2.07 -1.63
C LEU A 105 -17.34 -0.83 -0.94
N LEU A 106 -17.90 -0.37 0.19
CA LEU A 106 -17.30 0.66 1.04
C LEU A 106 -16.22 0.12 1.97
N ILE A 107 -16.13 -1.19 2.20
CA ILE A 107 -15.16 -1.72 3.16
C ILE A 107 -13.72 -1.55 2.64
N PRO A 108 -13.36 -1.91 1.39
CA PRO A 108 -12.01 -1.68 0.87
C PRO A 108 -11.51 -0.22 0.98
N PRO A 109 -12.25 0.82 0.53
CA PRO A 109 -11.82 2.20 0.70
C PRO A 109 -11.70 2.59 2.17
N ILE A 110 -12.62 2.16 3.05
CA ILE A 110 -12.56 2.49 4.48
C ILE A 110 -11.30 1.92 5.12
N ILE A 111 -10.96 0.65 4.87
CA ILE A 111 -9.76 0.03 5.43
C ILE A 111 -8.50 0.72 4.90
N LEU A 112 -8.45 1.04 3.60
CA LEU A 112 -7.35 1.80 3.02
C LEU A 112 -7.23 3.18 3.68
N SER A 113 -8.34 3.88 3.87
CA SER A 113 -8.39 5.18 4.52
C SER A 113 -7.92 5.13 5.98
N ILE A 114 -8.36 4.12 6.75
CA ILE A 114 -7.90 3.92 8.13
C ILE A 114 -6.39 3.68 8.15
N ASN A 115 -5.87 2.85 7.24
CA ASN A 115 -4.44 2.58 7.17
C ASN A 115 -3.61 3.85 6.84
N ILE A 116 -4.13 4.73 5.98
CA ILE A 116 -3.50 6.02 5.70
C ILE A 116 -3.61 6.95 6.93
N LEU A 117 -4.76 7.02 7.58
CA LEU A 117 -4.97 7.85 8.77
C LEU A 117 -4.06 7.43 9.92
N GLU A 118 -3.90 6.13 10.18
CA GLU A 118 -2.97 5.60 11.18
C GLU A 118 -1.54 6.08 10.93
N ALA A 119 -1.10 6.06 9.68
CA ALA A 119 0.22 6.54 9.29
C ALA A 119 0.35 8.07 9.42
N VAL A 120 -0.67 8.83 9.02
CA VAL A 120 -0.71 10.29 9.17
C VAL A 120 -0.66 10.71 10.63
N ILE A 121 -1.43 10.05 11.51
CA ILE A 121 -1.37 10.29 12.95
C ILE A 121 0.02 9.99 13.49
N ARG A 122 0.63 8.88 13.04
CA ARG A 122 1.98 8.51 13.45
C ARG A 122 3.04 9.50 12.96
N ASP A 123 2.91 10.06 11.75
CA ASP A 123 3.77 11.14 11.26
C ASP A 123 3.71 12.35 12.21
N PHE A 124 2.50 12.81 12.57
CA PHE A 124 2.35 13.92 13.51
C PHE A 124 2.86 13.60 14.92
N GLN A 125 2.76 12.35 15.38
CA GLN A 125 3.38 11.92 16.63
C GLN A 125 4.90 11.93 16.55
N CYS A 126 5.48 11.49 15.44
CA CYS A 126 6.93 11.44 15.27
C CYS A 126 7.56 12.84 15.13
N TYR A 127 6.78 13.88 14.82
CA TYR A 127 7.24 15.28 14.84
C TYR A 127 7.89 15.67 16.18
N SER A 128 7.32 15.23 17.31
CA SER A 128 7.85 15.56 18.64
C SER A 128 8.92 14.58 19.15
N LEU A 129 9.10 13.44 18.46
CA LEU A 129 10.04 12.41 18.88
C LEU A 129 11.44 12.66 18.31
N HIS A 130 12.45 12.64 19.17
CA HIS A 130 13.84 12.84 18.79
C HIS A 130 14.72 11.82 19.52
N GLY A 131 15.49 11.04 18.76
CA GLY A 131 16.46 10.09 19.30
C GLY A 131 16.01 8.63 19.22
N ASN A 132 16.49 7.82 20.16
CA ASN A 132 16.26 6.38 20.17
C ASN A 132 14.90 6.07 20.81
N VAL A 133 13.97 5.58 20.01
CA VAL A 133 12.62 5.17 20.37
C VAL A 133 12.53 3.64 20.28
N ASN A 134 11.72 2.99 21.12
CA ASN A 134 11.38 1.56 21.07
C ASN A 134 12.56 0.61 20.76
N ASN A 135 13.45 0.39 21.74
CA ASN A 135 14.49 -0.64 21.68
C ASN A 135 15.50 -0.52 20.50
N GLY A 136 15.86 0.69 20.09
CA GLY A 136 16.94 0.90 19.10
C GLY A 136 16.54 1.61 17.80
N MET A 137 15.27 1.99 17.62
CA MET A 137 14.79 2.68 16.43
C MET A 137 15.06 4.18 16.53
N TRP A 138 15.88 4.72 15.64
CA TRP A 138 16.22 6.14 15.65
C TRP A 138 15.21 6.96 14.86
N VAL A 139 14.49 7.86 15.52
CA VAL A 139 13.54 8.77 14.88
C VAL A 139 14.02 10.21 15.05
N TRP A 140 14.08 10.93 13.95
CA TRP A 140 14.34 12.37 13.93
C TRP A 140 13.07 13.10 13.47
N GLY A 141 12.32 13.60 14.44
CA GLY A 141 11.17 14.46 14.21
C GLY A 141 11.56 15.81 13.62
N GLY A 142 10.73 16.34 12.73
CA GLY A 142 10.93 17.66 12.16
C GLY A 142 9.84 18.09 11.19
N PRO A 143 9.98 19.27 10.55
CA PRO A 143 8.97 19.81 9.63
C PRO A 143 8.57 18.84 8.51
N TRP A 144 9.47 17.94 8.11
CA TRP A 144 9.21 16.88 7.14
C TRP A 144 8.07 15.94 7.55
N ASN A 145 7.91 15.63 8.85
CA ASN A 145 6.77 14.83 9.34
C ASN A 145 5.44 15.53 9.09
N ILE A 146 5.37 16.84 9.31
CA ILE A 146 4.15 17.63 9.07
C ILE A 146 3.85 17.66 7.57
N MET A 147 4.87 17.90 6.74
CA MET A 147 4.73 17.89 5.28
C MET A 147 4.21 16.54 4.78
N ASN A 148 4.75 15.43 5.30
CA ASN A 148 4.32 14.10 4.93
C ASN A 148 2.91 13.78 5.44
N GLY A 149 2.57 14.20 6.67
CA GLY A 149 1.21 14.08 7.21
C GLY A 149 0.18 14.79 6.34
N ILE A 150 0.46 16.03 5.89
CA ILE A 150 -0.40 16.77 4.96
C ILE A 150 -0.51 16.04 3.61
N ALA A 151 0.60 15.54 3.08
CA ALA A 151 0.60 14.75 1.85
C ALA A 151 -0.31 13.51 1.95
N GLY A 152 -0.31 12.82 3.10
CA GLY A 152 -1.19 11.70 3.39
C GLY A 152 -2.66 12.08 3.46
N ILE A 153 -2.99 13.24 4.04
CA ILE A 153 -4.37 13.77 4.04
C ILE A 153 -4.84 14.06 2.62
N LEU A 154 -4.00 14.70 1.80
CA LEU A 154 -4.33 14.92 0.38
C LEU A 154 -4.55 13.59 -0.34
N ASN A 155 -3.67 12.60 -0.11
CA ASN A 155 -3.78 11.27 -0.71
C ASN A 155 -5.12 10.58 -0.37
N LEU A 156 -5.49 10.64 0.91
CA LEU A 156 -6.75 10.12 1.45
C LEU A 156 -7.96 10.76 0.77
N LEU A 157 -7.97 12.09 0.64
CA LEU A 157 -9.08 12.84 0.04
C LEU A 157 -9.26 12.55 -1.46
N MET A 158 -8.20 12.11 -2.14
CA MET A 158 -8.24 11.74 -3.56
C MET A 158 -8.74 10.30 -3.82
N ILE A 159 -9.01 9.51 -2.78
CA ILE A 159 -9.62 8.19 -2.95
C ILE A 159 -11.04 8.39 -3.49
N ALA A 160 -11.33 7.78 -4.64
CA ALA A 160 -12.60 7.93 -5.35
C ALA A 160 -13.03 6.63 -6.03
N GLY A 161 -14.29 6.56 -6.46
CA GLY A 161 -14.75 5.52 -7.38
C GLY A 161 -14.85 4.11 -6.81
N TRP A 162 -14.96 3.95 -5.49
CA TRP A 162 -15.13 2.64 -4.86
C TRP A 162 -16.40 1.91 -5.30
N THR A 163 -17.41 2.64 -5.80
CA THR A 163 -18.61 2.03 -6.39
C THR A 163 -18.28 1.19 -7.63
N GLY A 164 -17.17 1.51 -8.32
CA GLY A 164 -16.67 0.84 -9.52
C GLY A 164 -15.75 -0.35 -9.26
N ILE A 165 -15.58 -0.80 -8.01
CA ILE A 165 -14.78 -2.00 -7.71
C ILE A 165 -15.48 -3.24 -8.29
N TYR A 166 -14.76 -4.04 -9.07
CA TYR A 166 -15.28 -5.30 -9.61
C TYR A 166 -14.21 -6.39 -9.64
N VAL A 167 -14.64 -7.64 -9.82
CA VAL A 167 -13.75 -8.79 -9.96
C VAL A 167 -13.58 -9.13 -11.44
N SER A 168 -12.33 -9.24 -11.88
CA SER A 168 -11.96 -9.63 -13.25
C SER A 168 -12.49 -11.01 -13.62
N LYS A 169 -13.02 -11.14 -14.85
CA LYS A 169 -13.52 -12.40 -15.39
C LYS A 169 -12.42 -13.44 -15.63
N THR A 170 -11.19 -13.01 -15.90
CA THR A 170 -10.10 -13.90 -16.34
C THR A 170 -9.29 -14.45 -15.17
N ASN A 171 -8.86 -13.56 -14.27
CA ASN A 171 -7.87 -13.88 -13.24
C ASN A 171 -8.35 -13.65 -11.81
N ARG A 172 -9.66 -13.37 -11.63
CA ARG A 172 -10.26 -13.07 -10.31
C ARG A 172 -9.62 -11.90 -9.55
N HIS A 173 -8.76 -11.11 -10.19
CA HIS A 173 -8.23 -9.88 -9.62
C HIS A 173 -9.36 -8.91 -9.26
N ILE A 174 -9.26 -8.26 -8.12
CA ILE A 174 -10.12 -7.13 -7.78
C ILE A 174 -9.56 -5.90 -8.50
N ILE A 175 -10.35 -5.34 -9.40
CA ILE A 175 -9.99 -4.17 -10.18
C ILE A 175 -10.66 -2.95 -9.59
N TRP A 176 -9.86 -1.93 -9.31
CA TRP A 176 -10.31 -0.60 -8.92
C TRP A 176 -9.64 0.43 -9.83
N THR A 177 -10.37 0.88 -10.86
CA THR A 177 -9.81 1.69 -11.96
C THR A 177 -9.52 3.14 -11.59
N ASP A 178 -10.17 3.65 -10.55
CA ASP A 178 -9.98 5.03 -10.11
C ASP A 178 -8.73 5.23 -9.23
N LEU A 179 -8.12 4.13 -8.76
CA LEU A 179 -6.74 4.14 -8.28
C LEU A 179 -5.79 4.20 -9.48
N THR A 180 -5.72 5.39 -10.08
CA THR A 180 -4.88 5.65 -11.26
C THR A 180 -3.40 5.46 -10.92
N ILE A 181 -2.58 5.23 -11.95
CA ILE A 181 -1.13 5.16 -11.79
C ILE A 181 -0.56 6.41 -11.11
N GLY A 182 -1.10 7.59 -11.43
CA GLY A 182 -0.69 8.84 -10.77
C GLY A 182 -0.97 8.83 -9.27
N TRP A 183 -2.12 8.30 -8.86
CA TRP A 183 -2.44 8.11 -7.44
C TRP A 183 -1.52 7.09 -6.76
N ILE A 184 -1.22 5.97 -7.43
CA ILE A 184 -0.29 4.96 -6.91
C ILE A 184 1.10 5.56 -6.68
N ILE A 185 1.64 6.32 -7.64
CA ILE A 185 2.95 6.97 -7.49
C ILE A 185 2.94 7.98 -6.34
N ALA A 186 1.89 8.81 -6.23
CA ALA A 186 1.78 9.79 -5.15
C ALA A 186 1.65 9.12 -3.77
N TYR A 187 0.92 7.99 -3.71
CA TYR A 187 0.81 7.14 -2.52
C TYR A 187 2.17 6.53 -2.16
N ASP A 188 2.90 5.98 -3.13
CA ASP A 188 4.19 5.34 -2.89
C ASP A 188 5.23 6.35 -2.40
N LEU A 189 5.32 7.53 -3.02
CA LEU A 189 6.23 8.59 -2.56
C LEU A 189 5.95 9.00 -1.11
N TRP A 190 4.67 9.16 -0.76
CA TRP A 190 4.25 9.43 0.61
C TRP A 190 4.59 8.27 1.57
N ASN A 191 4.44 7.02 1.13
CA ASN A 191 4.72 5.85 1.97
C ASN A 191 6.23 5.62 2.16
N VAL A 192 7.06 5.91 1.15
CA VAL A 192 8.53 5.96 1.27
C VAL A 192 8.92 6.98 2.31
N ALA A 193 8.43 8.22 2.20
CA ALA A 193 8.71 9.28 3.14
C ALA A 193 8.23 8.91 4.56
N TYR A 194 7.04 8.32 4.70
CA TYR A 194 6.53 7.82 5.98
C TYR A 194 7.46 6.75 6.60
N CYS A 195 7.87 5.74 5.82
CA CYS A 195 8.75 4.69 6.34
C CYS A 195 10.11 5.27 6.74
N TYR A 196 10.63 6.22 5.96
CA TYR A 196 11.90 6.87 6.23
C TYR A 196 11.84 7.75 7.50
N ASN A 197 10.73 8.48 7.70
CA ASN A 197 10.50 9.38 8.82
C ASN A 197 10.13 8.65 10.13
N CYS A 198 9.31 7.60 10.06
CA CYS A 198 8.64 6.99 11.21
C CYS A 198 9.04 5.53 11.50
N LEU A 199 9.65 4.83 10.55
CA LEU A 199 10.02 3.40 10.60
C LEU A 199 11.43 3.20 10.02
N SER A 200 12.37 4.01 10.50
CA SER A 200 13.71 4.16 9.95
C SER A 200 14.54 2.88 9.96
N ASP A 201 14.33 2.02 10.95
CA ASP A 201 14.92 0.69 11.12
C ASP A 201 14.55 -0.26 9.97
N ARG A 202 13.39 -0.05 9.35
CA ARG A 202 12.85 -0.93 8.29
C ARG A 202 12.58 -0.17 7.00
N ALA A 203 13.11 1.04 6.84
CA ALA A 203 12.82 1.90 5.70
C ALA A 203 13.26 1.27 4.37
N TRP A 204 14.36 0.52 4.35
CA TRP A 204 14.82 -0.19 3.15
C TRP A 204 13.80 -1.22 2.66
N TYR A 205 13.37 -2.14 3.52
CA TYR A 205 12.43 -3.18 3.10
C TYR A 205 10.97 -2.71 3.10
N SER A 206 10.53 -1.97 4.11
CA SER A 206 9.14 -1.52 4.23
C SER A 206 8.83 -0.33 3.31
N GLY A 207 9.80 0.56 3.09
CA GLY A 207 9.68 1.72 2.22
C GLY A 207 10.00 1.40 0.76
N VAL A 208 10.93 0.49 0.46
CA VAL A 208 11.30 0.16 -0.93
C VAL A 208 10.71 -1.19 -1.36
N ALA A 209 11.11 -2.30 -0.72
CA ALA A 209 10.74 -3.64 -1.19
C ALA A 209 9.22 -3.86 -1.20
N LEU A 210 8.56 -3.51 -0.10
CA LEU A 210 7.14 -3.70 0.08
C LEU A 210 6.33 -2.89 -0.94
N LEU A 211 6.69 -1.62 -1.20
CA LEU A 211 5.98 -0.79 -2.17
C LEU A 211 6.20 -1.29 -3.60
N LEU A 212 7.45 -1.59 -3.96
CA LEU A 212 7.76 -2.14 -5.29
C LEU A 212 7.05 -3.48 -5.53
N SER A 213 6.89 -4.32 -4.50
CA SER A 213 6.20 -5.61 -4.62
C SER A 213 4.72 -5.48 -5.04
N CYS A 214 4.04 -4.38 -4.68
CA CYS A 214 2.67 -4.13 -5.11
C CYS A 214 2.56 -3.20 -6.34
N THR A 215 3.54 -2.32 -6.53
CA THR A 215 3.52 -1.32 -7.61
C THR A 215 4.01 -1.89 -8.93
N ILE A 216 5.04 -2.75 -8.95
CA ILE A 216 5.50 -3.40 -10.19
C ILE A 216 4.35 -4.18 -10.86
N PRO A 217 3.58 -5.04 -10.16
CA PRO A 217 2.41 -5.71 -10.74
C PRO A 217 1.34 -4.74 -11.28
N ALA A 218 1.18 -3.56 -10.67
CA ALA A 218 0.22 -2.55 -11.12
C ALA A 218 0.59 -1.92 -12.47
N PHE A 219 1.88 -1.86 -12.81
CA PHE A 219 2.36 -1.44 -14.14
C PHE A 219 2.33 -2.56 -15.17
N MET A 220 2.45 -3.81 -14.73
CA MET A 220 2.41 -5.00 -15.60
C MET A 220 1.01 -5.26 -16.16
N THR A 221 0.93 -5.67 -17.43
CA THR A 221 -0.35 -5.95 -18.11
C THR A 221 -1.20 -7.02 -17.41
N MET A 222 -0.60 -7.87 -16.59
CA MET A 222 -1.27 -8.95 -15.86
C MET A 222 -1.89 -8.50 -14.53
N GLY A 223 -1.38 -7.43 -13.90
CA GLY A 223 -1.84 -6.90 -12.61
C GLY A 223 -2.40 -5.47 -12.65
N ARG A 224 -2.45 -4.83 -13.82
CA ARG A 224 -3.01 -3.48 -14.01
C ARG A 224 -4.42 -3.35 -13.43
N GLY A 225 -4.57 -2.37 -12.53
CA GLY A 225 -5.82 -2.08 -11.81
C GLY A 225 -6.06 -2.93 -10.56
N ALA A 226 -5.21 -3.93 -10.28
CA ALA A 226 -5.32 -4.80 -9.10
C ALA A 226 -4.42 -4.37 -7.93
N TRP A 227 -3.89 -3.14 -7.97
CA TRP A 227 -2.91 -2.64 -7.00
C TRP A 227 -3.37 -2.81 -5.56
N ILE A 228 -4.64 -2.49 -5.25
CA ILE A 228 -5.17 -2.61 -3.88
C ILE A 228 -5.06 -4.02 -3.32
N GLN A 229 -5.25 -5.03 -4.17
CA GLN A 229 -5.16 -6.43 -3.77
C GLN A 229 -3.71 -6.83 -3.50
N TYR A 230 -2.78 -6.46 -4.40
CA TYR A 230 -1.37 -6.69 -4.16
C TYR A 230 -0.89 -5.96 -2.91
N ARG A 231 -1.27 -4.70 -2.72
CA ARG A 231 -0.88 -3.87 -1.56
C ARG A 231 -1.32 -4.49 -0.23
N ALA A 232 -2.59 -4.87 -0.11
CA ALA A 232 -3.10 -5.49 1.12
C ALA A 232 -2.36 -6.80 1.43
N TYR A 233 -2.15 -7.63 0.41
CA TYR A 233 -1.55 -8.96 0.57
C TYR A 233 -0.08 -8.88 0.93
N THR A 234 0.70 -8.07 0.19
CA THR A 234 2.13 -7.90 0.47
C THR A 234 2.35 -7.24 1.83
N LEU A 235 1.51 -6.28 2.23
CA LEU A 235 1.58 -5.67 3.57
C LEU A 235 1.32 -6.70 4.67
N THR A 236 0.35 -7.60 4.49
CA THR A 236 0.02 -8.67 5.44
C THR A 236 1.16 -9.67 5.57
N PHE A 237 1.78 -10.05 4.45
CA PHE A 237 2.89 -11.00 4.44
C PHE A 237 4.15 -10.39 5.03
N TRP A 238 4.47 -9.15 4.65
CA TRP A 238 5.63 -8.44 5.19
C TRP A 238 5.51 -8.21 6.69
N SER A 239 4.34 -7.76 7.16
CA SER A 239 4.10 -7.53 8.59
C SER A 239 4.18 -8.85 9.37
N ALA A 240 3.66 -9.96 8.84
CA ALA A 240 3.80 -11.29 9.47
C ALA A 240 5.26 -11.75 9.51
N PHE A 241 6.01 -11.54 8.43
CA PHE A 241 7.42 -11.90 8.33
C PHE A 241 8.24 -11.13 9.36
N VAL A 242 8.03 -9.83 9.46
CA VAL A 242 8.72 -8.92 10.39
C VAL A 242 8.41 -9.24 11.87
N LEU A 243 7.21 -9.72 12.19
CA LEU A 243 6.88 -10.22 13.53
C LEU A 243 7.52 -11.59 13.82
N SER A 244 7.69 -12.40 12.79
CA SER A 244 8.24 -13.75 12.91
C SER A 244 9.76 -13.75 12.97
N PHE A 245 10.40 -12.84 12.23
CA PHE A 245 11.85 -12.71 12.12
C PHE A 245 12.29 -11.25 12.33
N PRO A 246 12.06 -10.67 13.52
CA PRO A 246 12.38 -9.26 13.79
C PRO A 246 13.87 -8.94 13.60
N HIS A 247 14.76 -9.87 13.95
CA HIS A 247 16.21 -9.75 13.78
C HIS A 247 16.64 -9.51 12.32
N PHE A 248 15.84 -9.97 11.34
CA PHE A 248 16.14 -9.76 9.92
C PHE A 248 16.34 -8.28 9.56
N THR A 249 15.55 -7.39 10.16
CA THR A 249 15.65 -5.94 9.90
C THR A 249 16.38 -5.18 11.00
N GLN A 250 16.82 -5.84 12.08
CA GLN A 250 17.37 -5.17 13.27
C GLN A 250 18.89 -5.33 13.37
N ASP A 251 19.40 -6.55 13.25
CA ASP A 251 20.78 -6.90 13.57
C ASP A 251 21.35 -8.01 12.67
N SER A 252 20.63 -8.38 11.60
CA SER A 252 21.14 -9.32 10.61
C SER A 252 22.14 -8.68 9.63
N MET A 253 22.85 -9.52 8.88
CA MET A 253 23.74 -9.08 7.79
C MET A 253 23.02 -8.35 6.64
N PHE A 254 21.69 -8.39 6.62
CA PHE A 254 20.83 -7.75 5.61
C PHE A 254 20.17 -6.47 6.13
N THR A 255 20.48 -6.06 7.37
CA THR A 255 20.00 -4.79 7.93
C THR A 255 20.59 -3.65 7.10
N HIS A 256 19.71 -2.74 6.65
CA HIS A 256 20.12 -1.57 5.89
C HIS A 256 19.46 -0.31 6.45
N VAL A 257 20.23 0.48 7.18
CA VAL A 257 19.74 1.58 8.01
C VAL A 257 19.60 2.87 7.19
N ALA A 258 18.51 3.60 7.43
CA ALA A 258 18.30 4.94 6.89
C ALA A 258 19.38 5.91 7.40
N SER A 259 19.91 6.78 6.53
CA SER A 259 21.00 7.71 6.86
C SER A 259 20.63 8.76 7.92
N GLN A 260 19.33 8.97 8.17
CA GLN A 260 18.79 10.03 9.03
C GLN A 260 19.24 11.45 8.65
N ASN A 261 19.74 11.64 7.43
CA ASN A 261 20.11 12.97 6.94
C ASN A 261 18.87 13.87 6.84
N HIS A 262 18.90 15.02 7.52
CA HIS A 262 17.81 16.00 7.49
C HIS A 262 17.47 16.48 6.07
N ALA A 263 18.46 16.59 5.18
CA ALA A 263 18.24 16.95 3.79
C ALA A 263 17.48 15.85 3.02
N ALA A 264 17.75 14.58 3.33
CA ALA A 264 17.04 13.44 2.73
C ALA A 264 15.60 13.32 3.25
N LEU A 265 15.40 13.48 4.57
CA LEU A 265 14.09 13.53 5.22
C LEU A 265 13.22 14.64 4.61
N PHE A 266 13.79 15.84 4.46
CA PHE A 266 13.14 16.97 3.83
C PHE A 266 12.81 16.71 2.35
N LEU A 267 13.79 16.24 1.56
CA LEU A 267 13.59 16.01 0.13
C LEU A 267 12.49 15.00 -0.14
N LEU A 268 12.48 13.85 0.55
CA LEU A 268 11.45 12.82 0.39
C LEU A 268 10.06 13.37 0.73
N SER A 269 9.94 14.08 1.86
CA SER A 269 8.66 14.62 2.32
C SER A 269 8.18 15.78 1.45
N PHE A 270 9.10 16.59 0.91
CA PHE A 270 8.80 17.63 -0.07
C PHE A 270 8.29 17.05 -1.39
N LEU A 271 8.97 16.03 -1.93
CA LEU A 271 8.54 15.35 -3.15
C LEU A 271 7.19 14.66 -2.97
N ALA A 272 6.96 14.02 -1.81
CA ALA A 272 5.66 13.44 -1.47
C ALA A 272 4.55 14.50 -1.45
N LEU A 273 4.79 15.65 -0.80
CA LEU A 273 3.82 16.74 -0.74
C LEU A 273 3.57 17.36 -2.12
N ALA A 274 4.62 17.65 -2.89
CA ALA A 274 4.50 18.23 -4.22
C ALA A 274 3.72 17.31 -5.19
N ALA A 275 4.02 16.01 -5.17
CA ALA A 275 3.31 15.02 -5.98
C ALA A 275 1.83 14.90 -5.59
N ASN A 276 1.52 14.83 -4.29
CA ASN A 276 0.14 14.75 -3.81
C ASN A 276 -0.64 16.05 -4.05
N ALA A 277 0.00 17.21 -3.91
CA ALA A 277 -0.61 18.51 -4.22
C ALA A 277 -0.92 18.65 -5.71
N GLY A 278 0.03 18.29 -6.59
CA GLY A 278 -0.18 18.30 -8.03
C GLY A 278 -1.32 17.36 -8.45
N LEU A 279 -1.36 16.15 -7.88
CA LEU A 279 -2.45 15.22 -8.13
C LEU A 279 -3.79 15.74 -7.60
N ALA A 280 -3.81 16.40 -6.43
CA ALA A 280 -5.03 16.97 -5.86
C ALA A 280 -5.60 18.08 -6.75
N VAL A 281 -4.76 18.96 -7.28
CA VAL A 281 -5.18 19.98 -8.27
C VAL A 281 -5.78 19.30 -9.50
N TYR A 282 -5.12 18.26 -10.03
CA TYR A 282 -5.66 17.51 -11.17
C TYR A 282 -6.99 16.81 -10.85
N HIS A 283 -7.12 16.23 -9.66
CA HIS A 283 -8.32 15.56 -9.17
C HIS A 283 -9.49 16.54 -9.08
N VAL A 284 -9.29 17.69 -8.44
CA VAL A 284 -10.29 18.77 -8.33
C VAL A 284 -10.66 19.31 -9.71
N TRP A 285 -9.68 19.59 -10.57
CA TRP A 285 -9.93 20.03 -11.94
C TRP A 285 -10.79 19.02 -12.71
N LYS A 286 -10.52 17.72 -12.56
CA LYS A 286 -11.30 16.67 -13.23
C LYS A 286 -12.74 16.60 -12.70
N ILE A 287 -12.93 16.75 -11.39
CA ILE A 287 -14.26 16.83 -10.76
C ILE A 287 -15.03 18.01 -11.34
N VAL A 288 -14.43 19.21 -11.38
CA VAL A 288 -15.07 20.42 -11.89
C VAL A 288 -15.41 20.28 -13.38
N LYS A 289 -14.48 19.79 -14.19
CA LYS A 289 -14.66 19.65 -15.65
C LYS A 289 -15.72 18.61 -16.01
N THR A 290 -15.74 17.48 -15.30
CA THR A 290 -16.69 16.39 -15.61
C THR A 290 -18.00 16.49 -14.84
N LYS A 291 -18.07 17.34 -13.81
CA LYS A 291 -19.19 17.46 -12.85
C LYS A 291 -19.60 16.12 -12.23
N ARG A 292 -18.69 15.14 -12.20
CA ARG A 292 -18.91 13.81 -11.61
C ARG A 292 -18.74 13.90 -10.11
N ASN A 293 -19.56 13.15 -9.37
CA ASN A 293 -19.43 13.04 -7.93
C ASN A 293 -18.52 11.83 -7.59
N PRO A 294 -17.32 12.04 -7.03
CA PRO A 294 -16.36 10.95 -6.71
C PRO A 294 -16.90 9.87 -5.77
N PHE A 295 -17.90 10.22 -4.96
CA PHE A 295 -18.53 9.32 -3.98
C PHE A 295 -19.60 8.42 -4.60
N LYS A 296 -20.15 8.81 -5.75
CA LYS A 296 -21.29 8.12 -6.40
C LYS A 296 -20.91 7.45 -7.70
N THR A 297 -19.96 8.04 -8.43
CA THR A 297 -19.58 7.65 -9.79
C THR A 297 -18.06 7.61 -9.92
N GLU A 298 -17.60 6.74 -10.79
CA GLU A 298 -16.20 6.60 -11.16
C GLU A 298 -15.71 7.86 -11.90
N LEU A 299 -14.65 8.49 -11.39
CA LEU A 299 -14.15 9.78 -11.86
C LEU A 299 -13.33 9.65 -13.15
N TYR A 300 -12.56 8.58 -13.29
CA TYR A 300 -11.53 8.42 -14.33
C TYR A 300 -11.90 7.42 -15.43
N THR A 301 -13.19 7.22 -15.68
CA THR A 301 -13.72 6.22 -16.63
C THR A 301 -13.39 6.49 -18.10
N ASP A 302 -13.01 7.72 -18.43
CA ASP A 302 -12.65 8.19 -19.76
C ASP A 302 -11.14 8.12 -20.04
N LEU A 303 -10.30 7.79 -19.04
CA LEU A 303 -8.87 7.60 -19.28
C LEU A 303 -8.67 6.40 -20.22
N PRO A 304 -7.87 6.51 -21.31
CA PRO A 304 -7.66 5.42 -22.26
C PRO A 304 -7.16 4.12 -21.60
N GLN A 305 -6.36 4.26 -20.54
CA GLN A 305 -5.87 3.12 -19.76
C GLN A 305 -7.02 2.41 -19.03
N ASN A 306 -7.94 3.16 -18.41
CA ASN A 306 -9.08 2.62 -17.70
C ASN A 306 -10.08 1.97 -18.65
N VAL A 307 -10.34 2.58 -19.80
CA VAL A 307 -11.17 1.98 -20.87
C VAL A 307 -10.59 0.64 -21.31
N LYS A 308 -9.27 0.57 -21.57
CA LYS A 308 -8.58 -0.68 -21.94
C LYS A 308 -8.70 -1.76 -20.86
N ILE A 309 -8.53 -1.40 -19.59
CA ILE A 309 -8.68 -2.33 -18.46
C ILE A 309 -10.10 -2.86 -18.43
N ILE A 310 -11.11 -1.97 -18.36
CA ILE A 310 -12.53 -2.34 -18.29
C ILE A 310 -12.92 -3.24 -19.47
N ARG A 311 -12.54 -2.87 -20.69
CA ARG A 311 -12.83 -3.66 -21.90
C ARG A 311 -12.29 -5.10 -21.80
N ARG A 312 -11.08 -5.27 -21.27
CA ARG A 312 -10.40 -6.57 -21.14
C ARG A 312 -10.93 -7.40 -19.96
N THR A 313 -11.12 -6.80 -18.80
CA THR A 313 -11.32 -7.54 -17.54
C THR A 313 -12.75 -7.57 -17.03
N ALA A 314 -13.59 -6.61 -17.40
CA ALA A 314 -14.98 -6.56 -16.95
C ALA A 314 -15.88 -7.53 -17.75
N THR A 315 -16.90 -8.06 -17.08
CA THR A 315 -18.04 -8.73 -17.73
C THR A 315 -18.99 -7.70 -18.32
N ASP A 316 -19.83 -8.10 -19.27
CA ASP A 316 -20.74 -7.15 -19.93
C ASP A 316 -21.76 -6.55 -18.96
N GLU A 317 -22.20 -7.32 -17.96
CA GLU A 317 -23.03 -6.79 -16.86
C GLU A 317 -22.32 -5.67 -16.08
N VAL A 318 -21.02 -5.81 -15.81
CA VAL A 318 -20.23 -4.79 -15.11
C VAL A 318 -20.04 -3.56 -16.01
N LYS A 319 -19.76 -3.76 -17.31
CA LYS A 319 -19.64 -2.65 -18.28
C LYS A 319 -20.93 -1.83 -18.33
N SER A 320 -22.08 -2.48 -18.45
CA SER A 320 -23.39 -1.83 -18.44
C SER A 320 -23.67 -1.11 -17.14
N ARG A 321 -23.27 -1.68 -15.99
CA ARG A 321 -23.44 -1.05 -14.67
C ARG A 321 -22.62 0.22 -14.52
N ILE A 322 -21.36 0.21 -14.96
CA ILE A 322 -20.48 1.38 -14.93
C ILE A 322 -21.04 2.47 -15.87
N ALA A 323 -21.43 2.08 -17.09
CA ALA A 323 -21.99 2.99 -18.07
C ALA A 323 -23.30 3.65 -17.58
N ALA A 324 -24.20 2.86 -16.99
CA ALA A 324 -25.48 3.34 -16.45
C ALA A 324 -25.30 4.40 -15.35
N ARG A 325 -24.26 4.31 -14.51
CA ARG A 325 -23.96 5.32 -13.47
C ARG A 325 -23.54 6.66 -14.07
N LEU A 326 -22.99 6.64 -15.27
CA LEU A 326 -22.57 7.82 -16.02
C LEU A 326 -23.68 8.32 -16.95
N GLY A 327 -24.84 7.66 -16.98
CA GLY A 327 -25.93 7.97 -17.91
C GLY A 327 -25.56 7.73 -19.38
N LYS A 328 -24.63 6.79 -19.64
CA LYS A 328 -24.08 6.49 -20.97
C LYS A 328 -24.25 5.02 -21.33
N THR A 329 -24.08 4.69 -22.60
CA THR A 329 -24.00 3.31 -23.07
C THR A 329 -22.56 2.77 -23.01
N PRO A 330 -22.35 1.44 -22.90
CA PRO A 330 -21.01 0.85 -22.97
C PRO A 330 -20.25 1.17 -24.26
N GLN A 331 -20.95 1.34 -25.39
CA GLN A 331 -20.38 1.71 -26.69
C GLN A 331 -19.87 3.16 -26.68
N GLU A 332 -20.64 4.10 -26.12
CA GLU A 332 -20.22 5.51 -25.96
C GLU A 332 -18.96 5.67 -25.10
N LEU A 333 -18.70 4.73 -24.21
CA LEU A 333 -17.51 4.69 -23.35
C LEU A 333 -16.38 3.84 -23.93
N GLY A 334 -16.57 3.22 -25.10
CA GLY A 334 -15.58 2.35 -25.75
C GLY A 334 -15.31 1.03 -25.00
N TYR A 335 -16.23 0.59 -24.15
CA TYR A 335 -16.14 -0.68 -23.40
C TYR A 335 -16.52 -1.90 -24.24
N LEU A 336 -17.33 -1.66 -25.27
CA LEU A 336 -17.74 -2.60 -26.30
C LEU A 336 -17.44 -1.98 -27.67
N ASP A 337 -17.27 -2.84 -28.66
CA ASP A 337 -17.12 -2.44 -30.07
C ASP A 337 -18.45 -1.94 -30.66
#